data_AF-A0AAD6XMT4-F1
#
_entry.id   AF-A0AAD6XMT4-F1
#
_cell.length_a   1.000
_cell.length_b   1.000
_cell.length_c   1.000
_cell.angle_alpha   90.00
_cell.angle_beta   90.00
_cell.angle_gamma   90.00
#
_symmetry.space_group_name_H-M   'P 1'
#
loop_
_entity.id
_entity.type
_entity.pdbx_description
1 polymer ?
#
loop_
_entity_poly.entity_id
_entity_poly.type
_entity_poly.pdbx_seq_one_letter_code
_entity_poly.pdbx_strand_id
1 'polypeptide(L)'
;MNHAGRSAKNVVKIRRRTDGGVVGNWSRVPLVMRVSTFDATRLRPTDFIDIPRSANLFVEVFGHDPRTYRQFPWAKFSFRSADTPYTRPDTRLRGFFHYHVPISDRPLSGGVHFRLSTSPMGFVHGADLLCPTGLPWIVPLAHLQGLGGRPVMQSLLRDNLVSLSDIIACRTAINRRSHPDIPVVHAIGQPWYLDLRKPTHICVPGPHGLLRCHVYPAVALYGSALVCFESAANPAHPHELVIRVLERRDKIVFHPSFSHLPPLLPGSLLAHPMREPARTWKWNYDLVDTAKGGDGRRTLLHHQRARNRPQALGPLAPEPATLHALRDPNKR
;
A
#
# COMPACT_ATOMS: atom_id res chain seq x y z
N MET A 1 -30.51 47.93 -19.53
CA MET A 1 -29.28 47.94 -18.73
C MET A 1 -28.71 46.53 -18.72
N ASN A 2 -27.68 46.28 -19.53
CA ASN A 2 -27.10 44.94 -19.77
C ASN A 2 -25.87 44.74 -18.90
N HIS A 3 -25.86 43.71 -18.05
CA HIS A 3 -24.65 43.21 -17.39
C HIS A 3 -24.14 41.96 -18.10
N ALA A 4 -23.20 42.17 -19.03
CA ALA A 4 -22.38 41.11 -19.60
C ALA A 4 -21.18 40.85 -18.67
N GLY A 5 -21.23 39.76 -17.90
CA GLY A 5 -20.12 39.28 -17.10
C GLY A 5 -19.05 38.61 -17.97
N ARG A 6 -17.88 39.25 -18.10
CA ARG A 6 -16.69 38.65 -18.71
C ARG A 6 -16.07 37.63 -17.76
N SER A 7 -16.18 36.35 -18.12
CA SER A 7 -15.40 35.26 -17.51
C SER A 7 -13.93 35.37 -17.98
N ALA A 8 -13.03 35.74 -17.08
CA ALA A 8 -11.60 35.81 -17.34
C ALA A 8 -11.03 34.38 -17.43
N LYS A 9 -10.71 33.93 -18.65
CA LYS A 9 -9.88 32.74 -18.88
C LYS A 9 -8.43 33.09 -18.54
N ASN A 10 -7.96 32.63 -17.38
CA ASN A 10 -6.53 32.68 -17.04
C ASN A 10 -5.77 31.66 -17.92
N VAL A 11 -5.32 32.11 -19.10
CA VAL A 11 -4.36 31.40 -19.93
C VAL A 11 -2.96 31.84 -19.51
N VAL A 12 -2.24 30.99 -18.79
CA VAL A 12 -0.83 31.20 -18.47
C VAL A 12 -0.02 30.99 -19.74
N LYS A 13 0.33 32.07 -20.45
CA LYS A 13 1.29 32.05 -21.56
C LYS A 13 2.72 32.05 -21.00
N ILE A 14 3.38 30.89 -21.05
CA ILE A 14 4.80 30.78 -20.70
C ILE A 14 5.62 31.14 -21.95
N ARG A 15 6.35 32.25 -21.89
CA ARG A 15 7.21 32.75 -22.99
C ARG A 15 8.56 32.03 -22.93
N ARG A 16 8.92 31.31 -24.00
CA ARG A 16 10.22 30.65 -24.16
C ARG A 16 11.28 31.71 -24.45
N ARG A 17 12.32 31.82 -23.62
CA ARG A 17 13.51 32.62 -23.92
C ARG A 17 14.45 31.74 -24.75
N THR A 18 14.61 32.06 -26.02
CA THR A 18 15.53 31.37 -26.95
C THR A 18 16.80 32.18 -27.04
N ASP A 19 17.75 31.90 -26.14
CA ASP A 19 19.16 32.29 -26.34
C ASP A 19 19.99 31.01 -26.26
N GLY A 20 20.74 30.75 -27.33
CA GLY A 20 21.40 29.48 -27.61
C GLY A 20 22.47 29.12 -26.60
N GLY A 21 22.36 27.91 -26.05
CA GLY A 21 23.37 27.31 -25.19
C GLY A 21 22.94 25.89 -24.83
N VAL A 22 23.42 24.90 -25.58
CA VAL A 22 23.16 23.48 -25.33
C VAL A 22 23.99 23.04 -24.13
N VAL A 23 23.42 23.17 -22.93
CA VAL A 23 23.82 22.41 -21.74
C VAL A 23 22.54 21.87 -21.13
N GLY A 24 22.40 20.54 -21.18
CA GLY A 24 21.19 19.78 -20.88
C GLY A 24 20.80 19.78 -19.40
N ASN A 25 20.45 20.94 -18.86
CA ASN A 25 19.83 21.06 -17.55
C ASN A 25 18.32 21.20 -17.75
N TRP A 26 17.63 20.07 -17.91
CA TRP A 26 16.17 20.04 -17.85
C TRP A 26 15.75 20.32 -16.40
N SER A 27 15.76 21.59 -16.00
CA SER A 27 15.00 22.12 -14.88
C SER A 27 13.52 21.92 -15.21
N ARG A 28 13.03 20.68 -15.06
CA ARG A 28 11.65 20.29 -15.33
C ARG A 28 10.77 21.08 -14.37
N VAL A 29 10.15 22.14 -14.89
CA VAL A 29 9.11 22.88 -14.17
C VAL A 29 8.10 21.86 -13.65
N PRO A 30 7.80 21.84 -12.35
CA PRO A 30 6.82 20.92 -11.80
C PRO A 30 5.48 21.15 -12.49
N LEU A 31 4.90 20.09 -13.06
CA LEU A 31 3.51 20.15 -13.51
C LEU A 31 2.64 20.12 -12.26
N VAL A 32 1.95 21.23 -12.01
CA VAL A 32 0.96 21.35 -10.93
C VAL A 32 -0.41 21.06 -11.53
N MET A 33 -0.98 19.92 -11.15
CA MET A 33 -2.32 19.50 -11.59
C MET A 33 -3.29 19.57 -10.43
N ARG A 34 -4.54 19.94 -10.72
CA ARG A 34 -5.59 20.10 -9.69
C ARG A 34 -6.48 18.87 -9.63
N VAL A 35 -6.70 18.38 -8.42
CA VAL A 35 -7.65 17.29 -8.15
C VAL A 35 -8.66 17.78 -7.13
N SER A 36 -9.95 17.69 -7.45
CA SER A 36 -11.03 18.09 -6.57
C SER A 36 -11.53 16.95 -5.68
N THR A 37 -11.41 15.68 -6.10
CA THR A 37 -11.79 14.52 -5.30
C THR A 37 -10.99 13.27 -5.70
N PHE A 38 -10.90 12.29 -4.80
CA PHE A 38 -10.38 10.95 -5.07
C PHE A 38 -11.49 9.90 -5.09
N ASP A 39 -12.75 10.29 -4.92
CA ASP A 39 -13.89 9.39 -5.03
C ASP A 39 -14.21 9.15 -6.51
N ALA A 40 -14.05 7.91 -6.95
CA ALA A 40 -14.30 7.48 -8.33
C ALA A 40 -15.71 7.83 -8.83
N THR A 41 -16.70 7.89 -7.93
CA THR A 41 -18.10 8.19 -8.26
C THR A 41 -18.38 9.68 -8.42
N ARG A 42 -17.45 10.55 -7.97
CA ARG A 42 -17.61 12.01 -7.95
C ARG A 42 -16.62 12.74 -8.87
N LEU A 43 -15.91 12.00 -9.71
CA LEU A 43 -14.93 12.54 -10.65
C LEU A 43 -15.57 13.54 -11.63
N ARG A 44 -14.88 14.65 -11.86
CA ARG A 44 -15.29 15.72 -12.78
C ARG A 44 -14.32 15.81 -13.96
N PRO A 45 -14.74 16.38 -15.11
CA PRO A 45 -13.82 16.66 -16.21
C PRO A 45 -12.60 17.52 -15.81
N THR A 46 -12.73 18.35 -14.76
CA THR A 46 -11.62 19.15 -14.22
C THR A 46 -10.58 18.34 -13.44
N ASP A 47 -10.92 17.12 -13.01
CA ASP A 47 -9.99 16.18 -12.36
C ASP A 47 -9.18 15.36 -13.37
N PHE A 48 -9.43 15.56 -14.68
CA PHE A 48 -8.72 14.88 -15.73
C PHE A 48 -7.27 15.33 -15.78
N ILE A 49 -6.37 14.36 -15.75
CA ILE A 49 -4.94 14.59 -15.69
C ILE A 49 -4.31 14.07 -16.97
N ASP A 50 -3.52 14.93 -17.61
CA ASP A 50 -2.75 14.61 -18.81
C ASP A 50 -1.26 14.90 -18.57
N ILE A 51 -0.51 13.84 -18.28
CA ILE A 51 0.90 13.88 -17.87
C ILE A 51 1.78 13.45 -19.05
N PRO A 52 2.74 14.28 -19.48
CA PRO A 52 3.83 13.81 -20.32
C PRO A 52 4.70 12.84 -19.51
N ARG A 53 5.05 11.68 -20.10
CA ARG A 53 5.72 10.56 -19.43
C ARG A 53 6.95 10.94 -18.60
N SER A 54 7.70 11.96 -19.01
CA SER A 54 8.92 12.40 -18.35
C SER A 54 8.70 13.44 -17.25
N ALA A 55 7.48 13.71 -16.77
CA ALA A 55 7.28 14.73 -15.74
C ALA A 55 7.36 14.16 -14.31
N ASN A 56 8.01 14.90 -13.40
CA ASN A 56 7.66 14.78 -11.99
C ASN A 56 6.30 15.47 -11.82
N LEU A 57 5.30 14.77 -11.27
CA LEU A 57 3.98 15.34 -11.07
C LEU A 57 3.86 15.92 -9.65
N PHE A 58 3.34 17.14 -9.56
CA PHE A 58 2.90 17.73 -8.32
C PHE A 58 1.38 17.87 -8.42
N VAL A 59 0.66 17.26 -7.49
CA VAL A 59 -0.80 17.31 -7.42
C VAL A 59 -1.20 18.31 -6.37
N GLU A 60 -1.74 19.44 -6.80
CA GLU A 60 -2.47 20.37 -5.95
C GLU A 60 -3.88 19.83 -5.70
N VAL A 61 -4.28 19.75 -4.44
CA VAL A 61 -5.61 19.26 -4.05
C VAL A 61 -6.52 20.44 -3.77
N PHE A 62 -7.60 20.56 -4.54
CA PHE A 62 -8.51 21.71 -4.49
C PHE A 62 -9.40 21.70 -3.24
N GLY A 63 -9.73 22.89 -2.74
CA GLY A 63 -10.66 23.08 -1.62
C GLY A 63 -10.00 23.15 -0.24
N HIS A 64 -8.68 23.35 -0.17
CA HIS A 64 -7.96 23.60 1.08
C HIS A 64 -7.75 25.08 1.33
N ASP A 65 -7.94 25.51 2.58
CA ASP A 65 -7.53 26.83 3.04
C ASP A 65 -5.99 26.87 3.06
N PRO A 66 -5.34 27.76 2.27
CA PRO A 66 -3.90 27.94 2.27
C PRO A 66 -3.32 28.24 3.66
N ARG A 67 -4.15 28.76 4.58
CA ARG A 67 -3.74 29.10 5.95
C ARG A 67 -3.54 27.86 6.83
N THR A 68 -4.16 26.73 6.50
CA THR A 68 -4.06 25.50 7.31
C THR A 68 -2.68 24.84 7.19
N TYR A 69 -1.97 25.02 6.08
CA TYR A 69 -0.62 24.48 5.88
C TYR A 69 0.31 25.54 5.29
N ARG A 70 1.05 26.21 6.19
CA ARG A 70 2.08 27.21 5.83
C ARG A 70 3.23 26.69 4.96
N GLN A 71 3.30 25.39 4.65
CA GLN A 71 4.48 24.80 4.04
C GLN A 71 4.25 24.31 2.61
N PHE A 72 3.20 23.54 2.28
CA PHE A 72 2.95 23.11 0.88
C PHE A 72 1.46 22.78 0.62
N PRO A 73 0.75 23.50 -0.28
CA PRO A 73 -0.65 23.19 -0.65
C PRO A 73 -0.78 22.00 -1.62
N TRP A 74 0.34 21.38 -1.99
CA TRP A 74 0.42 20.32 -2.97
C TRP A 74 0.99 19.03 -2.38
N ALA A 75 0.56 17.92 -2.96
CA ALA A 75 1.17 16.62 -2.81
C ALA A 75 2.10 16.32 -3.98
N LYS A 76 3.21 15.62 -3.73
CA LYS A 76 4.13 15.21 -4.81
C LYS A 76 3.93 13.74 -5.12
N PHE A 77 3.53 13.44 -6.35
CA PHE A 77 3.48 12.07 -6.86
C PHE A 77 4.58 11.87 -7.89
N SER A 78 5.47 10.93 -7.60
CA SER A 78 6.59 10.65 -8.47
C SER A 78 6.31 9.40 -9.30
N PHE A 79 6.04 9.58 -10.59
CA PHE A 79 6.10 8.49 -11.57
C PHE A 79 7.57 8.27 -11.98
N ARG A 80 8.43 8.02 -10.99
CA ARG A 80 9.82 7.67 -11.28
C ARG A 80 9.87 6.19 -11.51
N SER A 81 9.85 5.80 -12.76
CA SER A 81 10.50 4.57 -13.14
C SER A 81 11.37 4.85 -14.35
N ALA A 82 12.69 4.79 -14.11
CA ALA A 82 13.67 4.68 -15.18
C ALA A 82 13.41 3.43 -16.05
N ASP A 83 12.58 2.49 -15.58
CA ASP A 83 12.42 1.15 -16.11
C ASP A 83 10.96 0.80 -16.49
N THR A 84 10.06 1.76 -16.69
CA THR A 84 8.68 1.47 -17.13
C THR A 84 8.69 0.88 -18.55
N PRO A 85 8.47 -0.43 -18.76
CA PRO A 85 8.56 -1.04 -20.09
C PRO A 85 7.28 -0.79 -20.90
N TYR A 86 6.20 -0.38 -20.24
CA TYR A 86 4.87 -0.32 -20.83
C TYR A 86 4.44 1.11 -21.08
N THR A 87 4.91 1.67 -22.19
CA THR A 87 4.16 2.56 -23.09
C THR A 87 5.10 3.01 -24.19
N ARG A 88 4.59 3.15 -25.41
CA ARG A 88 5.36 3.67 -26.55
C ARG A 88 5.93 5.07 -26.21
N PRO A 89 7.06 5.47 -26.80
CA PRO A 89 7.74 6.74 -26.51
C PRO A 89 6.88 8.01 -26.67
N ASP A 90 5.73 7.91 -27.32
CA ASP A 90 4.80 9.00 -27.64
C ASP A 90 3.54 9.07 -26.76
N THR A 91 3.29 8.07 -25.92
CA THR A 91 2.01 7.99 -25.17
C THR A 91 2.00 8.83 -23.89
N ARG A 92 1.16 9.88 -23.89
CA ARG A 92 0.82 10.67 -22.69
C ARG A 92 -0.05 9.84 -21.74
N LEU A 93 0.19 9.97 -20.44
CA LEU A 93 -0.63 9.33 -19.42
C LEU A 93 -1.86 10.19 -19.15
N ARG A 94 -3.03 9.68 -19.52
CA ARG A 94 -4.31 10.40 -19.42
C ARG A 94 -5.26 9.62 -18.53
N GLY A 95 -5.78 10.27 -17.49
CA GLY A 95 -6.55 9.55 -16.49
C GLY A 95 -6.95 10.37 -15.27
N PHE A 96 -7.30 9.66 -14.21
CA PHE A 96 -7.78 10.22 -12.96
C PHE A 96 -7.10 9.55 -11.77
N PHE A 97 -6.82 10.32 -10.73
CA PHE A 97 -6.54 9.72 -9.43
C PHE A 97 -7.83 9.28 -8.76
N HIS A 98 -7.78 8.13 -8.10
CA HIS A 98 -8.86 7.67 -7.26
C HIS A 98 -8.32 6.92 -6.05
N TYR A 99 -9.10 6.89 -4.98
CA TYR A 99 -8.83 6.06 -3.82
C TYR A 99 -9.46 4.69 -4.05
N HIS A 100 -8.66 3.64 -3.91
CA HIS A 100 -9.10 2.26 -4.03
C HIS A 100 -8.88 1.54 -2.70
N VAL A 101 -9.91 0.86 -2.23
CA VAL A 101 -9.85 -0.05 -1.08
C VAL A 101 -10.02 -1.47 -1.61
N PRO A 102 -9.03 -2.36 -1.39
CA PRO A 102 -9.18 -3.76 -1.75
C PRO A 102 -10.34 -4.43 -1.00
N ILE A 103 -10.93 -5.46 -1.60
CA ILE A 103 -12.11 -6.23 -1.12
C ILE A 103 -12.03 -6.71 0.35
N SER A 104 -10.83 -6.72 0.95
CA SER A 104 -10.65 -6.98 2.39
C SER A 104 -11.26 -5.92 3.33
N ASP A 105 -11.85 -4.84 2.80
CA ASP A 105 -12.55 -3.75 3.52
C ASP A 105 -11.78 -3.10 4.68
N ARG A 106 -10.45 -3.22 4.68
CA ARG A 106 -9.59 -2.51 5.63
C ARG A 106 -9.04 -1.26 4.97
N PRO A 107 -9.46 -0.04 5.38
CA PRO A 107 -8.96 1.21 4.81
C PRO A 107 -7.42 1.33 4.87
N LEU A 108 -6.78 0.69 5.87
CA LEU A 108 -5.32 0.61 6.00
C LEU A 108 -4.61 -0.03 4.79
N SER A 109 -5.33 -0.84 4.02
CA SER A 109 -4.84 -1.50 2.81
C SER A 109 -5.11 -0.70 1.55
N GLY A 110 -5.87 0.39 1.68
CA GLY A 110 -6.21 1.26 0.57
C GLY A 110 -5.06 2.17 0.15
N GLY A 111 -5.22 2.77 -1.01
CA GLY A 111 -4.25 3.72 -1.54
C GLY A 111 -4.80 4.51 -2.70
N VAL A 112 -4.04 5.52 -3.09
CA VAL A 112 -4.34 6.35 -4.27
C VAL A 112 -3.74 5.68 -5.49
N HIS A 113 -4.60 5.33 -6.45
CA HIS A 113 -4.26 4.76 -7.73
C HIS A 113 -4.38 5.84 -8.83
N PHE A 114 -3.70 5.63 -9.95
CA PHE A 114 -3.93 6.41 -11.17
C PHE A 114 -4.59 5.50 -12.21
N ARG A 115 -5.82 5.80 -12.61
CA ARG A 115 -6.54 5.02 -13.62
C ARG A 115 -6.50 5.72 -14.96
N LEU A 116 -6.03 5.01 -15.97
CA LEU A 116 -6.02 5.43 -17.37
C LEU A 116 -7.46 5.43 -17.89
N SER A 117 -7.95 6.61 -18.27
CA SER A 117 -9.28 6.83 -18.83
C SER A 117 -9.29 8.14 -19.62
N THR A 118 -10.17 8.23 -20.62
CA THR A 118 -10.34 9.45 -21.44
C THR A 118 -11.43 10.37 -20.91
N SER A 119 -12.30 9.90 -20.02
CA SER A 119 -13.39 10.69 -19.43
C SER A 119 -13.85 10.13 -18.07
N PRO A 120 -14.57 10.91 -17.25
CA PRO A 120 -15.15 10.39 -16.01
C PRO A 120 -16.15 9.26 -16.26
N MET A 121 -16.97 9.35 -17.31
CA MET A 121 -17.93 8.28 -17.66
C MET A 121 -17.23 6.99 -18.08
N GLY A 122 -16.08 7.09 -18.75
CA GLY A 122 -15.26 5.94 -19.14
C GLY A 122 -14.44 5.35 -18.00
N PHE A 123 -14.48 5.93 -16.79
CA PHE A 123 -13.62 5.52 -15.68
C PHE A 123 -13.79 4.04 -15.29
N VAL A 124 -15.02 3.53 -15.34
CA VAL A 124 -15.32 2.11 -15.04
C VAL A 124 -14.63 1.15 -16.00
N HIS A 125 -14.42 1.56 -17.25
CA HIS A 125 -13.73 0.77 -18.28
C HIS A 125 -12.24 1.07 -18.37
N GLY A 126 -11.75 2.01 -17.57
CA GLY A 126 -10.34 2.35 -17.50
C GLY A 126 -9.51 1.23 -16.84
N ALA A 127 -8.20 1.28 -17.07
CA ALA A 127 -7.25 0.36 -16.45
C ALA A 127 -6.33 1.15 -15.50
N ASP A 128 -5.98 0.55 -14.37
CA ASP A 128 -4.98 1.17 -13.49
C ASP A 128 -3.62 1.23 -14.19
N LEU A 129 -2.91 2.34 -13.98
CA LEU A 129 -1.52 2.47 -14.39
C LEU A 129 -0.70 1.40 -13.69
N LEU A 130 0.12 0.66 -14.44
CA LEU A 130 0.96 -0.39 -13.89
C LEU A 130 2.39 0.11 -13.69
N CYS A 131 3.02 -0.37 -12.61
CA CYS A 131 4.46 -0.33 -12.40
C CYS A 131 5.17 -1.25 -13.41
N PRO A 132 6.51 -1.12 -13.57
CA PRO A 132 7.31 -2.06 -14.36
C PRO A 132 7.12 -3.53 -13.96
N THR A 133 6.80 -3.75 -12.69
CA THR A 133 6.55 -5.04 -12.08
C THR A 133 5.20 -5.66 -12.50
N GLY A 134 4.41 -4.97 -13.34
CA GLY A 134 3.06 -5.38 -13.75
C GLY A 134 1.99 -5.17 -12.68
N LEU A 135 2.36 -4.73 -11.47
CA LEU A 135 1.42 -4.42 -10.40
C LEU A 135 0.86 -3.01 -10.57
N PRO A 136 -0.38 -2.73 -10.10
CA PRO A 136 -0.91 -1.37 -10.08
C PRO A 136 0.02 -0.39 -9.37
N TRP A 137 0.19 0.79 -9.95
CA TRP A 137 0.82 1.92 -9.29
C TRP A 137 -0.11 2.43 -8.20
N ILE A 138 0.38 2.44 -6.97
CA ILE A 138 -0.38 2.79 -5.78
C ILE A 138 0.49 3.66 -4.88
N VAL A 139 -0.13 4.67 -4.26
CA VAL A 139 0.40 5.36 -3.09
C VAL A 139 -0.42 4.90 -1.88
N PRO A 140 0.09 3.97 -1.06
CA PRO A 140 -0.62 3.46 0.10
C PRO A 140 -1.04 4.59 1.04
N LEU A 141 -2.22 4.45 1.69
CA LEU A 141 -2.71 5.44 2.66
C LEU A 141 -1.66 5.77 3.73
N ALA A 142 -0.95 4.74 4.20
CA ALA A 142 0.07 4.90 5.22
C ALA A 142 1.29 5.75 4.77
N HIS A 143 1.51 5.88 3.46
CA HIS A 143 2.56 6.75 2.91
C HIS A 143 2.11 8.21 2.74
N LEU A 144 0.81 8.50 2.82
CA LEU A 144 0.27 9.86 2.70
C LEU A 144 0.48 10.72 3.95
N GLN A 145 1.07 10.18 5.01
CA GLN A 145 1.29 10.91 6.26
C GLN A 145 2.47 11.89 6.23
N GLY A 146 3.35 11.75 5.24
CA GLY A 146 4.47 12.67 5.03
C GLY A 146 4.00 14.09 4.70
N LEU A 147 4.93 15.06 4.78
CA LEU A 147 4.63 16.49 4.49
C LEU A 147 3.96 16.68 3.13
N GLY A 148 4.32 15.87 2.13
CA GLY A 148 3.76 15.92 0.79
C GLY A 148 2.51 15.05 0.58
N GLY A 149 1.89 14.45 1.59
CA GLY A 149 0.66 13.65 1.42
C GLY A 149 -0.56 14.21 2.16
N ARG A 150 -0.36 15.20 3.04
CA ARG A 150 -1.44 15.77 3.87
C ARG A 150 -2.62 16.33 3.07
N PRO A 151 -2.43 17.09 1.98
CA PRO A 151 -3.57 17.62 1.22
C PRO A 151 -4.47 16.50 0.67
N VAL A 152 -3.85 15.40 0.22
CA VAL A 152 -4.55 14.20 -0.29
C VAL A 152 -5.32 13.56 0.86
N MET A 153 -4.64 13.29 1.98
CA MET A 153 -5.26 12.67 3.16
C MET A 153 -6.48 13.44 3.67
N GLN A 154 -6.43 14.77 3.65
CA GLN A 154 -7.59 15.58 4.01
C GLN A 154 -8.71 15.54 2.98
N SER A 155 -8.41 15.45 1.69
CA SER A 155 -9.44 15.22 0.68
C SER A 155 -10.13 13.87 0.89
N LEU A 156 -9.37 12.84 1.26
CA LEU A 156 -9.94 11.52 1.61
C LEU A 156 -10.87 11.63 2.83
N LEU A 157 -10.47 12.36 3.87
CA LEU A 157 -11.32 12.64 5.05
C LEU A 157 -12.58 13.43 4.68
N ARG A 158 -12.44 14.51 3.92
CA ARG A 158 -13.54 15.38 3.50
C ARG A 158 -14.57 14.62 2.68
N ASP A 159 -14.11 13.71 1.82
CA ASP A 159 -14.96 12.90 0.96
C ASP A 159 -15.44 11.60 1.65
N ASN A 160 -15.17 11.44 2.97
CA ASN A 160 -15.51 10.25 3.76
C ASN A 160 -14.97 8.92 3.20
N LEU A 161 -13.86 8.97 2.46
CA LEU A 161 -13.20 7.78 1.90
C LEU A 161 -12.30 7.07 2.94
N VAL A 162 -11.91 7.80 3.98
CA VAL A 162 -11.18 7.28 5.15
C VAL A 162 -11.68 7.99 6.41
N SER A 163 -11.57 7.33 7.56
CA SER A 163 -11.84 7.92 8.86
C SER A 163 -10.58 8.48 9.53
N LEU A 164 -10.76 9.30 10.57
CA LEU A 164 -9.63 9.77 11.39
C LEU A 164 -8.92 8.60 12.10
N SER A 165 -9.68 7.58 12.53
CA SER A 165 -9.14 6.34 13.11
C SER A 165 -8.21 5.61 12.15
N ASP A 166 -8.56 5.53 10.86
CA ASP A 166 -7.71 4.88 9.85
C ASP A 166 -6.37 5.59 9.72
N ILE A 167 -6.39 6.92 9.71
CA ILE A 167 -5.16 7.73 9.65
C ILE A 167 -4.31 7.53 10.90
N ILE A 168 -4.92 7.50 12.09
CA ILE A 168 -4.20 7.25 13.35
C ILE A 168 -3.56 5.85 13.33
N ALA A 169 -4.29 4.84 12.89
CA ALA A 169 -3.79 3.46 12.79
C ALA A 169 -2.69 3.29 11.73
N CYS A 170 -2.69 4.08 10.65
CA CYS A 170 -1.55 4.14 9.74
C CYS A 170 -0.31 4.80 10.37
N ARG A 171 -0.48 5.69 11.36
CA ARG A 171 0.61 6.51 11.92
C ARG A 171 1.46 5.76 12.92
N THR A 172 0.84 4.85 13.66
CA THR A 172 1.53 3.96 14.61
C THR A 172 2.44 2.97 13.90
N ALA A 173 2.26 2.78 12.59
CA ALA A 173 2.78 1.67 11.83
C ALA A 173 4.03 1.97 10.99
N ILE A 174 4.19 3.23 10.55
CA ILE A 174 5.24 3.63 9.62
C ILE A 174 6.04 4.76 10.23
N ASN A 175 7.26 4.45 10.65
CA ASN A 175 8.24 5.49 10.97
C ASN A 175 8.41 6.41 9.75
N ARG A 176 8.39 7.74 9.94
CA ARG A 176 8.38 8.78 8.87
C ARG A 176 9.46 8.67 7.79
N ARG A 177 10.43 7.77 7.95
CA ARG A 177 11.55 7.50 7.02
C ARG A 177 11.31 6.31 6.10
N SER A 178 10.14 5.69 6.15
CA SER A 178 9.84 4.52 5.33
C SER A 178 9.71 4.93 3.86
N HIS A 179 10.30 4.13 2.98
CA HIS A 179 10.32 4.41 1.55
C HIS A 179 8.90 4.31 0.98
N PRO A 180 8.45 5.23 0.09
CA PRO A 180 7.11 5.18 -0.50
C PRO A 180 6.82 3.91 -1.31
N ASP A 181 7.84 3.10 -1.60
CA ASP A 181 7.75 1.88 -2.40
C ASP A 181 7.59 0.59 -1.57
N ILE A 182 7.43 0.70 -0.24
CA ILE A 182 7.16 -0.47 0.60
C ILE A 182 5.73 -0.97 0.32
N PRO A 183 5.53 -2.18 -0.24
CA PRO A 183 4.20 -2.68 -0.53
C PRO A 183 3.45 -3.00 0.76
N VAL A 184 2.13 -2.75 0.74
CA VAL A 184 1.22 -3.20 1.79
C VAL A 184 0.56 -4.51 1.33
N VAL A 185 0.91 -5.61 1.99
CA VAL A 185 0.37 -6.94 1.73
C VAL A 185 -0.71 -7.24 2.76
N HIS A 186 -1.97 -7.16 2.35
CA HIS A 186 -3.16 -7.22 3.19
C HIS A 186 -3.96 -8.52 3.06
N ALA A 187 -3.66 -9.35 2.06
CA ALA A 187 -4.35 -10.62 1.84
C ALA A 187 -3.39 -11.75 1.45
N ILE A 188 -3.77 -12.98 1.80
CA ILE A 188 -3.18 -14.21 1.26
C ILE A 188 -3.50 -14.25 -0.24
N GLY A 189 -2.54 -14.69 -1.05
CA GLY A 189 -2.66 -14.69 -2.52
C GLY A 189 -2.42 -13.33 -3.18
N GLN A 190 -2.33 -12.23 -2.41
CA GLN A 190 -2.04 -10.91 -2.99
C GLN A 190 -0.65 -10.89 -3.63
N PRO A 191 -0.54 -10.54 -4.92
CA PRO A 191 0.75 -10.41 -5.58
C PRO A 191 1.55 -9.22 -5.05
N TRP A 192 2.84 -9.40 -4.83
CA TRP A 192 3.81 -8.35 -4.56
C TRP A 192 5.17 -8.68 -5.17
N TYR A 193 5.99 -7.65 -5.40
CA TYR A 193 7.29 -7.81 -6.05
C TYR A 193 8.40 -8.10 -5.04
N LEU A 194 9.17 -9.15 -5.27
CA LEU A 194 10.32 -9.54 -4.47
C LEU A 194 11.60 -9.51 -5.31
N ASP A 195 12.55 -8.67 -4.90
CA ASP A 195 13.93 -8.70 -5.41
C ASP A 195 14.75 -9.66 -4.54
N LEU A 196 15.20 -10.77 -5.11
CA LEU A 196 15.92 -11.81 -4.37
C LEU A 196 17.37 -11.40 -4.05
N ARG A 197 17.87 -10.30 -4.63
CA ARG A 197 19.26 -9.83 -4.41
C ARG A 197 19.43 -9.04 -3.12
N LYS A 198 18.33 -8.60 -2.50
CA LYS A 198 18.37 -7.73 -1.32
C LYS A 198 17.21 -7.99 -0.37
N PRO A 199 17.36 -7.67 0.93
CA PRO A 199 16.22 -7.68 1.85
C PRO A 199 15.09 -6.79 1.32
N THR A 200 13.88 -7.33 1.29
CA THR A 200 12.69 -6.59 0.89
C THR A 200 11.87 -6.28 2.13
N HIS A 201 11.43 -5.03 2.27
CA HIS A 201 10.52 -4.63 3.33
C HIS A 201 9.11 -4.63 2.78
N ILE A 202 8.18 -5.15 3.56
CA ILE A 202 6.75 -5.06 3.30
C ILE A 202 6.03 -4.59 4.56
N CYS A 203 4.82 -4.09 4.41
CA CYS A 203 3.90 -3.80 5.51
C CYS A 203 2.73 -4.79 5.47
N VAL A 204 2.30 -5.29 6.62
CA VAL A 204 1.13 -6.17 6.75
C VAL A 204 0.16 -5.59 7.77
N PRO A 205 -1.17 -5.57 7.52
CA PRO A 205 -2.14 -5.12 8.52
C PRO A 205 -2.15 -6.04 9.75
N GLY A 206 -2.00 -5.45 10.93
CA GLY A 206 -2.13 -6.09 12.23
C GLY A 206 -3.23 -5.47 13.09
N PRO A 207 -3.44 -5.98 14.32
CA PRO A 207 -4.52 -5.53 15.21
C PRO A 207 -4.44 -4.04 15.63
N HIS A 208 -3.26 -3.43 15.56
CA HIS A 208 -2.99 -2.07 16.06
C HIS A 208 -2.43 -1.12 14.99
N GLY A 209 -2.59 -1.47 13.71
CA GLY A 209 -2.00 -0.74 12.58
C GLY A 209 -1.25 -1.67 11.65
N LEU A 210 -0.39 -1.13 10.77
CA LEU A 210 0.50 -1.96 9.95
C LEU A 210 1.72 -2.41 10.77
N LEU A 211 2.20 -3.61 10.48
CA LEU A 211 3.43 -4.17 10.98
C LEU A 211 4.44 -4.19 9.85
N ARG A 212 5.67 -3.77 10.13
CA ARG A 212 6.76 -3.89 9.16
C ARG A 212 7.31 -5.31 9.23
N CYS A 213 7.41 -5.94 8.07
CA CYS A 213 7.97 -7.27 7.89
C CYS A 213 9.21 -7.16 7.01
N HIS A 214 10.29 -7.82 7.45
CA HIS A 214 11.53 -7.92 6.71
C HIS A 214 11.58 -9.30 6.06
N VAL A 215 11.63 -9.34 4.73
CA VAL A 215 11.77 -10.57 3.97
C VAL A 215 13.21 -10.67 3.48
N TYR A 216 13.99 -11.54 4.13
CA TYR A 216 15.38 -11.80 3.75
C TYR A 216 15.42 -12.95 2.74
N PRO A 217 15.78 -12.69 1.48
CA PRO A 217 16.00 -13.77 0.53
C PRO A 217 17.06 -14.74 1.04
N ALA A 218 16.85 -16.04 0.82
CA ALA A 218 17.87 -17.04 1.08
C ALA A 218 19.15 -16.63 0.35
N VAL A 219 20.31 -16.78 1.01
CA VAL A 219 21.62 -16.17 0.67
C VAL A 219 22.22 -16.68 -0.65
N ALA A 220 21.44 -17.38 -1.46
CA ALA A 220 21.87 -18.06 -2.67
C ALA A 220 20.92 -17.84 -3.85
N LEU A 221 19.99 -16.89 -3.80
CA LEU A 221 19.08 -16.61 -4.89
C LEU A 221 19.35 -15.23 -5.50
N TYR A 222 19.44 -15.18 -6.82
CA TYR A 222 19.51 -13.94 -7.59
C TYR A 222 18.31 -13.85 -8.53
N GLY A 223 17.91 -12.63 -8.87
CA GLY A 223 16.79 -12.34 -9.76
C GLY A 223 15.61 -11.71 -9.02
N SER A 224 14.45 -11.72 -9.66
CA SER A 224 13.25 -11.10 -9.11
C SER A 224 11.99 -11.82 -9.57
N ALA A 225 10.93 -11.74 -8.77
CA ALA A 225 9.67 -12.40 -9.03
C ALA A 225 8.48 -11.61 -8.50
N LEU A 226 7.32 -11.83 -9.11
CA LEU A 226 6.06 -11.63 -8.41
C LEU A 226 5.80 -12.85 -7.53
N VAL A 227 5.46 -12.59 -6.28
CA VAL A 227 5.20 -13.61 -5.29
C VAL A 227 3.92 -13.28 -4.53
N CYS A 228 3.40 -14.25 -3.79
CA CYS A 228 2.34 -14.01 -2.81
C CYS A 228 2.59 -14.84 -1.55
N PHE A 229 1.91 -14.47 -0.46
CA PHE A 229 1.82 -15.36 0.70
C PHE A 229 0.73 -16.40 0.49
N GLU A 230 0.97 -17.60 0.97
CA GLU A 230 0.01 -18.69 1.05
C GLU A 230 0.05 -19.38 2.40
N SER A 231 -1.08 -19.96 2.80
CA SER A 231 -1.12 -20.83 3.97
C SER A 231 -0.30 -22.09 3.69
N ALA A 232 0.59 -22.47 4.60
CA ALA A 232 1.23 -23.77 4.54
C ALA A 232 0.15 -24.85 4.64
N ALA A 233 0.23 -25.87 3.78
CA ALA A 233 -0.66 -27.03 3.84
C ALA A 233 -0.35 -27.98 5.03
N ASN A 234 0.55 -27.58 5.93
CA ASN A 234 1.00 -28.40 7.04
C ASN A 234 0.02 -28.27 8.23
N PRO A 235 -0.75 -29.33 8.57
CA PRO A 235 -1.69 -29.27 9.69
C PRO A 235 -1.01 -29.09 11.05
N ALA A 236 0.28 -29.44 11.18
CA ALA A 236 1.04 -29.20 12.41
C ALA A 236 1.33 -27.70 12.64
N HIS A 237 1.34 -26.90 11.57
CA HIS A 237 1.64 -25.47 11.61
C HIS A 237 0.61 -24.68 10.78
N PRO A 238 -0.68 -24.64 11.22
CA PRO A 238 -1.77 -24.03 10.46
C PRO A 238 -1.66 -22.51 10.30
N HIS A 239 -0.66 -21.89 10.93
CA HIS A 239 -0.39 -20.45 10.88
C HIS A 239 0.92 -20.13 10.16
N GLU A 240 1.61 -21.13 9.63
CA GLU A 240 2.81 -20.92 8.84
C GLU A 240 2.43 -20.38 7.46
N LEU A 241 3.05 -19.26 7.08
CA LEU A 241 2.92 -18.69 5.75
C LEU A 241 4.13 -19.07 4.92
N VAL A 242 3.88 -19.49 3.68
CA VAL A 242 4.90 -19.71 2.67
C VAL A 242 4.82 -18.63 1.60
N ILE A 243 5.93 -18.39 0.91
CA ILE A 243 5.95 -17.47 -0.23
C ILE A 243 5.90 -18.31 -1.51
N ARG A 244 4.87 -18.13 -2.34
CA ARG A 244 4.77 -18.77 -3.66
C ARG A 244 5.26 -17.83 -4.75
N VAL A 245 6.05 -18.34 -5.69
CA VAL A 245 6.41 -17.65 -6.93
C VAL A 245 5.22 -17.68 -7.88
N LEU A 246 4.68 -16.52 -8.22
CA LEU A 246 3.60 -16.39 -9.20
C LEU A 246 4.16 -16.26 -10.62
N GLU A 247 5.13 -15.36 -10.80
CA GLU A 247 5.70 -15.03 -12.10
C GLU A 247 7.17 -14.65 -11.92
N ARG A 248 8.04 -15.10 -12.83
CA ARG A 248 9.44 -14.65 -12.85
C ARG A 248 9.53 -13.33 -13.59
N ARG A 249 10.16 -12.34 -12.96
CA ARG A 249 10.43 -11.04 -13.60
C ARG A 249 11.82 -11.05 -14.23
N ASP A 250 12.80 -11.59 -13.51
CA ASP A 250 14.12 -11.92 -14.03
C ASP A 250 14.39 -13.42 -13.97
N LYS A 251 15.43 -13.88 -14.68
CA LYS A 251 15.93 -15.25 -14.50
C LYS A 251 16.36 -15.44 -13.05
N ILE A 252 15.67 -16.31 -12.34
CA ILE A 252 16.06 -16.71 -10.99
C ILE A 252 17.20 -17.70 -11.10
N VAL A 253 18.34 -17.38 -10.50
CA VAL A 253 19.56 -18.20 -10.54
C VAL A 253 20.01 -18.49 -9.13
N PHE A 254 20.35 -19.75 -8.87
CA PHE A 254 20.99 -20.15 -7.64
C PHE A 254 22.47 -19.77 -7.67
N HIS A 255 23.04 -19.39 -6.52
CA HIS A 255 24.48 -19.31 -6.35
C HIS A 255 25.11 -20.65 -6.79
N PRO A 256 26.29 -20.66 -7.42
CA PRO A 256 26.89 -21.87 -7.99
C PRO A 256 26.93 -23.08 -7.04
N SER A 257 27.16 -22.86 -5.74
CA SER A 257 27.13 -23.89 -4.69
C SER A 257 25.80 -24.63 -4.55
N PHE A 258 24.72 -24.05 -5.08
CA PHE A 258 23.35 -24.58 -5.05
C PHE A 258 22.80 -24.85 -6.45
N SER A 259 23.67 -24.96 -7.47
CA SER A 259 23.29 -25.23 -8.86
C SER A 259 22.60 -26.59 -9.06
N HIS A 260 22.72 -27.50 -8.09
CA HIS A 260 22.06 -28.80 -8.08
C HIS A 260 20.55 -28.72 -7.76
N LEU A 261 20.07 -27.59 -7.23
CA LEU A 261 18.66 -27.42 -6.91
C LEU A 261 17.81 -27.19 -8.17
N PRO A 262 16.57 -27.70 -8.20
CA PRO A 262 15.69 -27.49 -9.34
C PRO A 262 15.40 -25.99 -9.53
N PRO A 263 15.25 -25.52 -10.78
CA PRO A 263 14.94 -24.12 -11.04
C PRO A 263 13.60 -23.74 -10.40
N LEU A 264 13.52 -22.53 -9.82
CA LEU A 264 12.26 -21.99 -9.32
C LEU A 264 11.37 -21.60 -10.50
N LEU A 265 10.27 -22.34 -10.67
CA LEU A 265 9.26 -22.11 -11.70
C LEU A 265 8.03 -21.38 -11.11
N PRO A 266 7.20 -20.72 -11.94
CA PRO A 266 5.86 -20.29 -11.51
C PRO A 266 5.12 -21.43 -10.81
N GLY A 267 4.48 -21.11 -9.69
CA GLY A 267 3.87 -22.09 -8.80
C GLY A 267 4.82 -22.69 -7.75
N SER A 268 6.13 -22.48 -7.81
CA SER A 268 7.06 -23.03 -6.82
C SER A 268 6.98 -22.27 -5.50
N LEU A 269 7.18 -22.97 -4.37
CA LEU A 269 7.35 -22.32 -3.07
C LEU A 269 8.81 -21.89 -2.89
N LEU A 270 9.04 -20.66 -2.45
CA LEU A 270 10.36 -20.16 -2.04
C LEU A 270 10.85 -20.76 -0.71
N ALA A 271 10.02 -21.58 -0.07
CA ALA A 271 10.29 -22.24 1.20
C ALA A 271 10.75 -23.68 1.04
N HIS A 272 11.43 -24.05 -0.06
CA HIS A 272 11.95 -25.40 -0.15
C HIS A 272 12.94 -25.61 1.01
N PRO A 273 12.67 -26.54 1.96
CA PRO A 273 13.61 -26.82 3.01
C PRO A 273 14.84 -27.40 2.32
N MET A 274 15.92 -26.63 2.26
CA MET A 274 17.22 -27.22 2.05
C MET A 274 17.46 -28.08 3.30
N ARG A 275 17.24 -29.39 3.16
CA ARG A 275 17.58 -30.40 4.15
C ARG A 275 19.10 -30.52 4.21
N GLU A 276 19.77 -29.51 4.70
CA GLU A 276 21.00 -29.75 5.43
C GLU A 276 20.62 -29.82 6.92
N PRO A 277 20.82 -30.97 7.60
CA PRO A 277 20.34 -31.19 8.97
C PRO A 277 20.95 -30.25 10.02
N ALA A 278 21.90 -29.37 9.65
CA ALA A 278 22.52 -28.44 10.58
C ALA A 278 22.02 -26.98 10.47
N ARG A 279 21.30 -26.58 9.41
CA ARG A 279 20.81 -25.19 9.23
C ARG A 279 19.50 -25.15 8.45
N THR A 280 18.36 -25.22 9.15
CA THR A 280 17.07 -24.91 8.53
C THR A 280 17.05 -23.43 8.16
N TRP A 281 17.11 -23.12 6.86
CA TRP A 281 16.86 -21.79 6.33
C TRP A 281 15.37 -21.50 6.45
N LYS A 282 14.94 -21.06 7.65
CA LYS A 282 13.64 -20.43 7.81
C LYS A 282 13.76 -19.01 7.27
N TRP A 283 12.81 -18.59 6.46
CA TRP A 283 12.66 -17.19 6.13
C TRP A 283 12.38 -16.47 7.44
N ASN A 284 13.40 -15.83 8.00
CA ASN A 284 13.23 -15.03 9.19
C ASN A 284 12.51 -13.77 8.76
N TYR A 285 11.31 -13.59 9.26
CA TYR A 285 10.67 -12.29 9.24
C TYR A 285 10.51 -11.81 10.68
N ASP A 286 10.95 -10.58 10.88
CA ASP A 286 10.70 -9.87 12.13
C ASP A 286 9.50 -8.96 11.90
N LEU A 287 8.47 -9.14 12.72
CA LEU A 287 7.40 -8.16 12.82
C LEU A 287 7.85 -7.09 13.82
N VAL A 288 8.17 -5.92 13.28
CA VAL A 288 8.49 -4.77 14.12
C VAL A 288 7.20 -4.04 14.44
N ASP A 289 6.74 -4.20 15.69
CA ASP A 289 5.64 -3.39 16.24
C ASP A 289 6.19 -2.01 16.61
N THR A 290 6.04 -1.06 15.69
CA THR A 290 6.52 0.31 15.88
C THR A 290 5.74 1.09 16.94
N ALA A 291 4.58 0.60 17.39
CA ALA A 291 3.77 1.29 18.40
C ALA A 291 4.39 1.21 19.81
N LYS A 292 5.27 0.23 20.07
CA LYS A 292 5.80 -0.03 21.42
C LYS A 292 7.18 0.57 21.71
N GLY A 293 7.79 1.30 20.77
CA GLY A 293 9.02 2.07 21.02
C GLY A 293 10.26 1.26 21.46
N GLY A 294 10.18 -0.07 21.53
CA GLY A 294 11.27 -0.97 21.91
C GLY A 294 11.64 -1.88 20.75
N ASP A 295 12.93 -2.06 20.53
CA ASP A 295 13.53 -3.00 19.56
C ASP A 295 13.30 -4.46 20.02
N GLY A 296 12.03 -4.86 20.07
CA GLY A 296 11.63 -6.22 20.39
C GLY A 296 11.69 -7.07 19.14
N ARG A 297 12.85 -7.69 18.85
CA ARG A 297 12.94 -8.76 17.85
C ARG A 297 11.97 -9.87 18.22
N ARG A 298 10.85 -9.96 17.49
CA ARG A 298 9.95 -11.11 17.54
C ARG A 298 10.01 -11.80 16.20
N THR A 299 10.84 -12.84 16.13
CA THR A 299 10.76 -13.85 15.09
C THR A 299 9.42 -14.56 15.27
N LEU A 300 8.53 -14.48 14.28
CA LEU A 300 7.26 -15.18 14.37
C LEU A 300 7.47 -16.66 14.01
N LEU A 301 8.09 -17.38 14.94
CA LEU A 301 7.90 -18.81 15.14
C LEU A 301 7.16 -18.95 16.46
N HIS A 302 5.87 -19.28 16.39
CA HIS A 302 5.09 -19.80 17.51
C HIS A 302 5.15 -18.99 18.83
N HIS A 303 4.22 -18.04 19.04
CA HIS A 303 3.55 -17.87 20.35
C HIS A 303 2.47 -16.76 20.34
N GLN A 304 1.20 -17.15 20.33
CA GLN A 304 0.22 -16.55 21.24
C GLN A 304 -0.52 -17.70 21.93
N ARG A 305 0.00 -18.11 23.10
CA ARG A 305 -0.83 -18.73 24.13
C ARG A 305 -1.17 -17.59 25.07
N ALA A 306 -2.45 -17.26 25.17
CA ALA A 306 -2.96 -16.43 26.23
C ALA A 306 -2.47 -16.99 27.58
N ARG A 307 -1.66 -16.20 28.31
CA ARG A 307 -1.47 -16.43 29.74
C ARG A 307 -2.69 -15.86 30.46
N ASN A 308 -3.78 -16.61 30.46
CA ASN A 308 -4.74 -16.58 31.56
C ASN A 308 -4.68 -17.95 32.21
N ARG A 309 -3.87 -18.07 33.26
CA ARG A 309 -4.01 -19.12 34.24
C ARG A 309 -5.27 -18.77 35.03
N PRO A 310 -6.28 -19.65 35.18
CA PRO A 310 -7.30 -19.43 36.18
C PRO A 310 -6.59 -19.44 37.54
N GLN A 311 -6.77 -18.38 38.33
CA GLN A 311 -6.59 -18.52 39.77
C GLN A 311 -7.63 -19.55 40.23
N ALA A 312 -7.16 -20.58 40.93
CA ALA A 312 -8.03 -21.47 41.66
C ALA A 312 -8.77 -20.62 42.71
N LEU A 313 -10.04 -20.34 42.46
CA LEU A 313 -10.97 -19.94 43.50
C LEU A 313 -11.25 -21.19 44.34
N GLY A 314 -10.98 -21.08 45.64
CA GLY A 314 -11.35 -22.09 46.64
C GLY A 314 -12.85 -22.33 46.69
N PRO A 315 -13.29 -23.35 47.45
CA PRO A 315 -14.67 -23.83 47.43
C PRO A 315 -15.64 -22.73 47.90
N LEU A 316 -16.60 -22.40 47.04
CA LEU A 316 -17.76 -21.59 47.37
C LEU A 316 -18.71 -22.39 48.28
N ALA A 317 -19.15 -21.72 49.34
CA ALA A 317 -20.18 -22.18 50.28
C ALA A 317 -21.51 -22.49 49.56
N PRO A 318 -22.38 -23.36 50.12
CA PRO A 318 -23.62 -23.75 49.47
C PRO A 318 -24.63 -22.60 49.42
N GLU A 319 -25.25 -22.40 48.25
CA GLU A 319 -26.40 -21.52 48.06
C GLU A 319 -27.64 -22.03 48.80
N PRO A 320 -28.48 -21.13 49.34
CA PRO A 320 -29.78 -21.49 49.88
C PRO A 320 -30.83 -21.65 48.77
N ALA A 321 -31.58 -22.74 48.86
CA ALA A 321 -32.75 -23.03 48.06
C ALA A 321 -33.79 -21.91 48.13
N THR A 322 -34.30 -21.46 46.98
CA THR A 322 -35.54 -20.68 46.91
C THR A 322 -36.52 -21.32 45.94
N LEU A 323 -37.67 -21.69 46.51
CA LEU A 323 -38.83 -22.31 45.89
C LEU A 323 -39.56 -21.38 44.90
N HIS A 324 -40.24 -22.06 43.97
CA HIS A 324 -41.29 -21.61 43.05
C HIS A 324 -42.24 -20.51 43.55
N ALA A 325 -42.64 -19.63 42.62
CA ALA A 325 -44.05 -19.29 42.44
C ALA A 325 -44.34 -18.81 41.01
N LEU A 326 -45.17 -19.59 40.31
CA LEU A 326 -45.94 -19.20 39.14
C LEU A 326 -46.84 -18.00 39.46
N ARG A 327 -46.94 -17.04 38.54
CA ARG A 327 -48.15 -16.19 38.42
C ARG A 327 -48.58 -16.06 36.97
N ASP A 328 -49.87 -16.36 36.83
CA ASP A 328 -50.72 -16.53 35.67
C ASP A 328 -51.06 -15.18 35.00
N PRO A 329 -50.92 -15.03 33.67
CA PRO A 329 -51.30 -13.82 32.96
C PRO A 329 -52.74 -13.94 32.45
N ASN A 330 -53.72 -13.97 33.35
CA ASN A 330 -55.12 -13.70 33.02
C ASN A 330 -55.96 -13.48 34.29
N LYS A 331 -56.04 -12.23 34.74
CA LYS A 331 -57.20 -11.72 35.49
C LYS A 331 -57.27 -10.19 35.32
N ARG A 332 -58.50 -9.74 35.07
CA ARG A 332 -58.96 -8.44 34.60
C ARG A 332 -58.54 -7.26 35.46
#